data_AF-A0A537YFA6-F1
#
_entry.id   AF-A0A537YFA6-F1
#
_cell.length_a   1.000
_cell.length_b   1.000
_cell.length_c   1.000
_cell.angle_alpha   90.00
_cell.angle_beta   90.00
_cell.angle_gamma   90.00
#
_symmetry.space_group_name_H-M   'P 1'
#
loop_
_entity.id
_entity.type
_entity.pdbx_description
1 polymer ?
#
loop_
_entity_poly.entity_id
_entity_poly.type
_entity_poly.pdbx_seq_one_letter_code
_entity_poly.pdbx_strand_id
1 'polypeptide(L)'
;MPPSIAPYFVEYIKQQIINDPRIAPTAAERERALFYGGLRIQTTLDPSLQNEAGKASAQVLNRSSDPSSALVSIDPTTGAVRAMVGGKDFDRSKFNLAVQGKR
;
A
#
# COMPACT_ATOMS: atom_id res chain seq x y z
N MET A 1 -12.71 3.01 6.44
CA MET A 1 -11.30 2.99 6.88
C MET A 1 -10.97 4.39 7.33
N PRO A 2 -10.24 4.62 8.43
CA PRO A 2 -9.76 5.97 8.71
C PRO A 2 -8.94 6.46 7.50
N PRO A 3 -8.97 7.77 7.19
CA PRO A 3 -8.19 8.33 6.09
C PRO A 3 -6.71 7.95 6.27
N SER A 4 -6.10 7.41 5.23
CA SER A 4 -4.67 7.11 5.18
C SER A 4 -4.06 7.85 4.01
N ILE A 5 -2.86 8.41 4.21
CA ILE A 5 -2.08 9.04 3.14
C ILE A 5 -1.55 8.01 2.12
N ALA A 6 -1.67 6.71 2.41
CA ALA A 6 -1.15 5.61 1.58
C ALA A 6 -2.09 4.40 1.61
N PRO A 7 -3.35 4.48 1.13
CA PRO A 7 -4.32 3.41 1.31
C PRO A 7 -3.91 2.10 0.62
N TYR A 8 -3.30 2.18 -0.57
CA TYR A 8 -2.74 1.01 -1.26
C TYR A 8 -1.63 0.32 -0.48
N PHE A 9 -0.74 1.11 0.16
CA PHE A 9 0.34 0.56 0.99
C PHE A 9 -0.21 -0.07 2.27
N VAL A 10 -1.20 0.57 2.91
CA VAL A 10 -1.85 0.00 4.10
C VAL A 10 -2.51 -1.33 3.75
N GLU A 11 -3.25 -1.42 2.65
CA GLU A 11 -3.86 -2.68 2.22
C GLU A 11 -2.80 -3.74 1.90
N TYR A 12 -1.70 -3.34 1.25
CA TYR A 12 -0.56 -4.23 1.01
C TYR A 12 0.00 -4.82 2.32
N ILE A 13 0.23 -3.99 3.34
CA ILE A 13 0.73 -4.44 4.65
C ILE A 13 -0.27 -5.37 5.36
N LYS A 14 -1.58 -5.08 5.27
CA LYS A 14 -2.60 -5.99 5.83
C LYS A 14 -2.53 -7.37 5.19
N GLN A 15 -2.45 -7.43 3.87
CA GLN A 15 -2.32 -8.69 3.14
C GLN A 15 -1.04 -9.42 3.52
N GLN A 16 0.08 -8.71 3.72
CA GLN A 16 1.31 -9.32 4.21
C GLN A 16 1.11 -9.95 5.60
N ILE A 17 0.48 -9.24 6.54
CA ILE A 17 0.22 -9.75 7.90
C ILE A 17 -0.70 -10.96 7.88
N ILE A 18 -1.79 -10.92 7.10
CA ILE A 18 -2.75 -12.04 6.99
C ILE A 18 -2.11 -13.28 6.35
N ASN A 19 -1.08 -13.10 5.54
CA ASN A 19 -0.37 -14.20 4.87
C ASN A 19 0.92 -14.63 5.59
N ASP A 20 1.32 -13.97 6.67
CA ASP A 20 2.57 -14.28 7.39
C ASP A 20 2.33 -15.23 8.57
N PRO A 21 2.69 -16.52 8.46
CA PRO A 21 2.46 -17.50 9.53
C PRO A 21 3.24 -17.20 10.81
N ARG A 22 4.22 -16.28 10.80
CA ARG A 22 4.95 -15.85 11.99
C ARG A 22 4.08 -15.02 12.95
N ILE A 23 2.96 -14.46 12.47
CA ILE A 23 2.06 -13.64 13.29
C ILE A 23 1.13 -14.52 14.14
N ALA A 24 0.53 -15.54 13.53
CA ALA A 24 -0.29 -16.55 14.20
C ALA A 24 -0.44 -17.79 13.29
N PRO A 25 -0.72 -18.98 13.87
CA PRO A 25 -0.79 -20.23 13.11
C PRO A 25 -1.81 -20.22 11.97
N THR A 26 -3.02 -19.71 12.22
CA THR A 26 -4.12 -19.71 11.23
C THR A 26 -4.39 -18.32 10.68
N ALA A 27 -4.94 -18.25 9.45
CA ALA A 27 -5.33 -16.98 8.84
C ALA A 27 -6.37 -16.22 9.68
N ALA A 28 -7.34 -16.94 10.26
CA ALA A 28 -8.37 -16.36 11.12
C ALA A 28 -7.78 -15.72 12.39
N GLU A 29 -6.78 -16.35 13.02
CA GLU A 29 -6.07 -15.78 14.17
C GLU A 29 -5.26 -14.54 13.77
N ARG A 30 -4.65 -14.53 12.59
CA ARG A 30 -3.90 -13.36 12.07
C ARG A 30 -4.82 -12.18 11.78
N GLU A 31 -5.98 -12.42 11.18
CA GLU A 31 -7.01 -11.39 11.01
C GLU A 31 -7.47 -10.84 12.37
N ARG A 32 -7.72 -11.73 13.34
CA ARG A 32 -8.13 -11.31 14.67
C ARG A 32 -7.05 -10.44 15.35
N ALA A 33 -5.78 -10.82 15.24
CA ALA A 33 -4.66 -10.04 15.76
C ALA A 33 -4.58 -8.66 15.09
N LEU A 34 -4.72 -8.61 13.76
CA LEU A 34 -4.66 -7.39 12.97
C LEU A 34 -5.77 -6.39 13.30
N PHE A 35 -7.02 -6.85 13.41
CA PHE A 35 -8.18 -5.96 13.57
C PHE A 35 -8.62 -5.74 15.02
N TYR A 36 -8.32 -6.68 15.92
CA TYR A 36 -8.82 -6.65 17.30
C TYR A 36 -7.74 -6.89 18.36
N GLY A 37 -6.52 -7.26 17.97
CA GLY A 37 -5.43 -7.63 18.88
C GLY A 37 -4.60 -6.44 19.40
N GLY A 38 -4.90 -5.21 18.99
CA GLY A 38 -4.19 -4.01 19.44
C GLY A 38 -2.75 -3.88 18.91
N LEU A 39 -2.45 -4.50 17.76
CA LEU A 39 -1.12 -4.44 17.15
C LEU A 39 -0.71 -3.00 16.83
N ARG A 40 0.55 -2.66 17.15
CA ARG A 40 1.23 -1.45 16.66
C ARG A 40 2.15 -1.84 15.52
N ILE A 41 1.82 -1.42 14.31
CA ILE A 41 2.55 -1.77 13.10
C ILE A 41 3.44 -0.60 12.71
N GLN A 42 4.76 -0.78 12.81
CA GLN A 42 5.75 0.13 12.25
C GLN A 42 6.14 -0.35 10.85
N THR A 43 6.28 0.58 9.91
CA THR A 43 6.56 0.27 8.51
C THR A 43 7.69 1.13 7.97
N THR A 44 8.16 0.79 6.77
CA THR A 44 9.23 1.53 6.06
C THR A 44 8.72 2.74 5.27
N LEU A 45 7.40 2.97 5.25
CA LEU A 45 6.79 4.06 4.52
C LEU A 45 7.37 5.40 4.99
N ASP A 46 7.82 6.20 4.03
CA ASP A 46 8.23 7.57 4.25
C ASP A 46 7.06 8.49 3.83
N PRO A 47 6.41 9.22 4.77
CA PRO A 47 5.28 10.08 4.45
C PRO A 47 5.60 11.20 3.46
N SER A 48 6.84 11.71 3.47
CA SER A 48 7.27 12.76 2.55
C SER A 48 7.38 12.20 1.13
N LEU A 49 8.08 11.07 0.96
CA LEU A 49 8.20 10.41 -0.35
C LEU A 49 6.85 9.91 -0.87
N GLN A 50 5.96 9.44 0.00
CA GLN A 50 4.62 9.04 -0.38
C GLN A 50 3.83 10.21 -0.98
N ASN A 51 3.91 11.39 -0.37
CA ASN A 51 3.24 12.58 -0.85
C ASN A 51 3.80 13.02 -2.22
N GLU A 52 5.13 13.02 -2.37
CA GLU A 52 5.76 13.37 -3.65
C GLU A 52 5.45 12.35 -4.75
N ALA A 53 5.42 11.06 -4.44
CA ALA A 53 5.00 10.02 -5.38
C ALA A 53 3.55 10.22 -5.86
N GLY A 54 2.64 10.57 -4.93
CA GLY A 54 1.26 10.91 -5.26
C GLY A 54 1.16 12.11 -6.20
N LYS A 55 1.89 13.20 -5.90
CA LYS A 55 1.95 14.39 -6.75
C LYS A 55 2.51 14.08 -8.13
N ALA A 56 3.64 13.37 -8.21
CA ALA A 56 4.27 13.03 -9.48
C ALA A 56 3.32 12.23 -10.38
N SER A 57 2.61 11.24 -9.82
CA SER A 57 1.61 10.47 -10.55
C SER A 57 0.43 11.34 -11.00
N ALA A 58 -0.06 12.23 -10.13
CA ALA A 58 -1.18 13.10 -10.42
C ALA A 58 -0.85 14.22 -11.42
N GLN A 59 0.41 14.68 -11.48
CA GLN A 59 0.86 15.71 -12.42
C GLN A 59 0.90 15.20 -13.87
N VAL A 60 1.29 13.94 -14.05
CA VAL A 60 1.42 13.34 -15.40
C VAL A 60 0.06 12.88 -15.94
N LEU A 61 -0.80 12.30 -15.09
CA LEU A 61 -2.08 11.68 -15.49
C LEU A 61 -3.28 12.36 -14.81
N ASN A 62 -3.42 13.67 -15.06
CA ASN A 62 -4.39 14.52 -14.38
C ASN A 62 -5.81 14.50 -14.97
N ARG A 63 -6.02 14.00 -16.18
CA ARG A 63 -7.34 14.04 -16.85
C ARG A 63 -8.18 12.83 -16.46
N SER A 64 -9.50 12.99 -16.40
CA SER A 64 -10.42 11.89 -16.07
C SER A 64 -10.33 10.70 -17.03
N SER A 65 -10.01 10.96 -18.30
CA SER A 65 -9.81 9.97 -19.37
C SER A 65 -8.44 9.28 -19.33
N ASP A 66 -7.50 9.77 -18.53
CA ASP A 66 -6.15 9.20 -18.50
C ASP A 66 -6.16 7.81 -17.87
N PRO A 67 -5.29 6.89 -18.33
CA PRO A 67 -5.17 5.58 -17.73
C PRO A 67 -4.72 5.66 -16.26
N SER A 68 -4.95 4.59 -15.51
CA SER A 68 -4.36 4.46 -14.18
C SER A 68 -2.88 4.11 -14.24
N SER A 69 -2.12 4.61 -13.27
CA SER A 69 -0.69 4.37 -13.09
C SER A 69 -0.39 3.65 -11.78
N ALA A 70 0.84 3.13 -11.70
CA ALA A 70 1.45 2.68 -10.46
C ALA A 70 2.85 3.28 -10.33
N LEU A 71 3.31 3.47 -9.10
CA LEU A 71 4.66 3.90 -8.76
C LEU A 71 5.08 3.22 -7.46
N VAL A 72 6.29 2.68 -7.42
CA VAL A 72 6.90 2.16 -6.19
C VAL A 72 8.29 2.76 -6.06
N SER A 73 8.59 3.30 -4.88
CA SER A 73 9.94 3.74 -4.52
C SER A 73 10.54 2.76 -3.52
N ILE A 74 11.74 2.26 -3.80
CA ILE A 74 12.43 1.25 -3.01
C ILE A 74 13.82 1.75 -2.65
N ASP A 75 14.23 1.52 -1.40
CA ASP A 75 15.62 1.63 -0.99
C ASP A 75 16.40 0.40 -1.51
N PRO A 76 17.34 0.57 -2.44
CA PRO A 76 18.01 -0.56 -3.09
C PRO A 76 18.93 -1.36 -2.17
N THR A 77 19.35 -0.76 -1.05
CA THR A 77 20.27 -1.41 -0.10
C THR A 77 19.52 -2.39 0.81
N THR A 78 18.30 -2.01 1.20
CA THR A 78 17.50 -2.75 2.19
C THR A 78 16.30 -3.47 1.60
N GLY A 79 15.91 -3.13 0.37
CA GLY A 79 14.63 -3.55 -0.23
C GLY A 79 13.41 -2.86 0.38
N ALA A 80 13.60 -1.86 1.25
CA ALA A 80 12.50 -1.18 1.93
C ALA A 80 11.65 -0.38 0.95
N VAL A 81 10.35 -0.68 0.88
CA VAL A 81 9.40 0.14 0.14
C VAL A 81 9.15 1.44 0.90
N ARG A 82 9.53 2.57 0.31
CA ARG A 82 9.43 3.90 0.91
C ARG A 82 8.15 4.64 0.50
N ALA A 83 7.65 4.37 -0.70
CA ALA A 83 6.40 4.95 -1.21
C ALA A 83 5.71 3.98 -2.18
N MET A 84 4.39 4.01 -2.24
CA MET A 84 3.58 3.18 -3.14
C MET A 84 2.31 3.92 -3.60
N VAL A 85 2.14 3.97 -4.92
CA VAL A 85 0.92 4.39 -5.61
C VAL A 85 0.42 3.20 -6.41
N GLY A 86 -0.79 2.74 -6.10
CA GLY A 86 -1.40 1.58 -6.75
C GLY A 86 -2.47 1.91 -7.79
N GLY A 87 -2.80 3.18 -7.97
CA GLY A 87 -3.87 3.64 -8.84
C GLY A 87 -4.24 5.09 -8.56
N LYS A 88 -5.16 5.62 -9.37
CA LYS A 88 -5.58 7.02 -9.31
C LYS A 88 -6.43 7.36 -8.09
N ASP A 89 -7.30 6.44 -7.70
CA ASP A 89 -8.27 6.63 -6.64
C ASP A 89 -8.59 5.27 -6.00
N PHE A 90 -8.21 5.13 -4.73
CA PHE A 90 -8.40 3.89 -3.98
C PHE A 90 -9.87 3.61 -3.68
N ASP A 91 -10.68 4.65 -3.48
CA ASP A 91 -12.10 4.51 -3.17
C ASP A 91 -12.89 4.06 -4.40
N ARG A 92 -12.44 4.46 -5.60
CA ARG A 92 -12.98 3.96 -6.87
C ARG A 92 -12.44 2.58 -7.25
N SER A 93 -11.16 2.30 -6.98
CA SER A 93 -10.54 1.03 -7.31
C SER A 93 -9.51 0.61 -6.26
N LYS A 94 -9.82 -0.48 -5.56
CA LYS A 94 -8.91 -1.13 -4.60
C LYS A 94 -7.86 -2.02 -5.26
N PHE A 95 -7.95 -2.22 -6.58
CA PHE A 95 -6.95 -3.00 -7.33
C PHE A 95 -5.63 -2.25 -7.33
N ASN A 96 -4.59 -2.86 -6.76
CA ASN A 96 -3.29 -2.24 -6.61
C ASN A 96 -2.40 -2.61 -7.80
N LEU A 97 -2.34 -1.75 -8.81
CA LEU A 97 -1.53 -1.93 -10.02
C LEU A 97 -0.05 -2.17 -9.70
N ALA A 98 0.45 -1.65 -8.59
CA ALA A 98 1.86 -1.78 -8.20
C ALA A 98 2.28 -3.21 -7.83
N VAL A 99 1.32 -4.05 -7.40
CA VAL A 99 1.60 -5.42 -6.91
C VAL A 99 0.77 -6.48 -7.62
N GLN A 100 -0.38 -6.13 -8.19
CA GLN A 100 -1.28 -7.05 -8.88
C GLN A 100 -1.26 -6.89 -10.41
N GLY A 101 -0.75 -5.76 -10.92
CA GLY A 101 -0.69 -5.47 -12.35
C GLY A 101 0.44 -6.23 -13.06
N LYS A 102 0.31 -7.56 -13.19
CA LYS A 102 1.26 -8.40 -13.93
C LYS A 102 1.34 -7.92 -15.38
N ARG A 103 2.57 -7.68 -15.85
CA ARG A 103 2.91 -7.24 -17.21
C ARG A 103 4.17 -7.95 -17.67
#